data_AF-A0A534BYR0-F1
#
_entry.id   AF-A0A534BYR0-F1
#
_cell.length_a   1.000
_cell.length_b   1.000
_cell.length_c   1.000
_cell.angle_alpha   90.00
_cell.angle_beta   90.00
_cell.angle_gamma   90.00
#
_symmetry.space_group_name_H-M   'P 1'
#
loop_
_entity.id
_entity.type
_entity.pdbx_description
1 polymer ?
#
loop_
_entity_poly.entity_id
_entity_poly.type
_entity_poly.pdbx_seq_one_letter_code
_entity_poly.pdbx_strand_id
1 'polypeptide(L)'
;MGHIDAPIAVARNADTDELVLRSHLPRELAGRESLEVNSAWLVDVDAYGAVAFRVLPALRLGGTGTDKVLLRVSGDFAPREYNEANREQLSSSLHRALVAEGLFDDEAQALLDTWELSYFQSAGMRIFFLVPRAWTDLYLPLSASKPAQITRVMVGRIELVTPQQRSNLQQIAQMPAAEVTAEATRLRDDYYGRIGTTSPEQFRQVNSGRQSLEEYGISVPRSYQLYLALGRFRNALLLDEVARRPTPALEAFIYAHGLQGYRPAETSVTARRQSLFDPATSTP
;
A
#
# COMPACT_ATOMS: atom_id res chain seq x y z
N MET A 1 12.19 -1.15 -10.57
CA MET A 1 12.45 -1.05 -9.12
C MET A 1 12.35 -2.45 -8.54
N GLY A 2 13.40 -2.93 -7.87
CA GLY A 2 13.43 -4.26 -7.25
C GLY A 2 12.55 -4.33 -6.00
N HIS A 3 12.24 -5.55 -5.58
CA HIS A 3 11.56 -5.84 -4.31
C HIS A 3 12.56 -5.63 -3.15
N ILE A 4 12.27 -4.70 -2.24
CA ILE A 4 13.06 -4.47 -1.02
C ILE A 4 12.14 -4.64 0.18
N ASP A 5 12.53 -5.50 1.11
CA ASP A 5 11.75 -5.83 2.29
C ASP A 5 11.80 -4.73 3.35
N ALA A 6 10.64 -4.22 3.75
CA ALA A 6 10.53 -3.26 4.86
C ALA A 6 11.15 -3.82 6.15
N PRO A 7 11.72 -2.96 7.03
CA PRO A 7 12.36 -3.40 8.29
C PRO A 7 11.39 -3.99 9.33
N ILE A 8 10.09 -3.83 9.09
CA ILE A 8 9.02 -4.45 9.88
C ILE A 8 8.09 -5.21 8.95
N ALA A 9 7.59 -6.35 9.44
CA ALA A 9 6.50 -7.10 8.83
C ALA A 9 5.28 -7.06 9.74
N VAL A 10 4.09 -7.08 9.15
CA VAL A 10 2.83 -7.04 9.90
C VAL A 10 1.94 -8.18 9.42
N ALA A 11 1.47 -8.98 10.37
CA ALA A 11 0.50 -10.03 10.12
C ALA A 11 -0.68 -9.88 11.06
N ARG A 12 -1.86 -10.32 10.64
CA ARG A 12 -3.05 -10.42 11.48
C ARG A 12 -3.15 -11.85 12.01
N ASN A 13 -3.30 -12.01 13.32
CA ASN A 13 -3.54 -13.30 13.93
C ASN A 13 -4.96 -13.76 13.57
N ALA A 14 -5.12 -15.00 13.10
CA ALA A 14 -6.41 -15.52 12.67
C ALA A 14 -7.39 -15.80 13.84
N ASP A 15 -6.85 -16.07 15.04
CA ASP A 15 -7.63 -16.47 16.21
C ASP A 15 -8.00 -15.27 17.09
N THR A 16 -7.06 -14.33 17.25
CA THR A 16 -7.25 -13.16 18.14
C THR A 16 -7.59 -11.87 17.41
N ASP A 17 -7.49 -11.88 16.07
CA ASP A 17 -7.62 -10.71 15.20
C ASP A 17 -6.64 -9.55 15.48
N GLU A 18 -5.66 -9.77 16.37
CA GLU A 18 -4.61 -8.80 16.66
C GLU A 18 -3.64 -8.65 15.50
N LEU A 19 -3.14 -7.43 15.30
CA LEU A 19 -1.98 -7.17 14.46
C LEU A 19 -0.71 -7.50 15.24
N VAL A 20 0.13 -8.34 14.63
CA VAL A 20 1.43 -8.76 15.13
C VAL A 20 2.51 -8.11 14.26
N LEU A 21 3.21 -7.13 14.83
CA LEU A 21 4.35 -6.47 14.20
C LEU A 21 5.61 -7.25 14.54
N ARG A 22 6.44 -7.55 13.54
CA ARG A 22 7.66 -8.34 13.64
C ARG A 22 8.84 -7.60 13.05
N SER A 23 10.02 -7.82 13.62
CA SER A 23 11.28 -7.41 13.01
C SER A 23 11.44 -8.14 11.69
N HIS A 24 11.86 -7.44 10.65
CA HIS A 24 12.16 -8.01 9.35
C HIS A 24 13.45 -7.38 8.82
N LEU A 25 14.50 -7.52 9.62
CA LEU A 25 15.81 -6.96 9.30
C LEU A 25 16.64 -7.92 8.45
N PRO A 26 17.41 -7.40 7.48
CA PRO A 26 18.46 -8.18 6.83
C PRO A 26 19.55 -8.56 7.85
N ARG A 27 20.31 -9.62 7.56
CA ARG A 27 21.32 -10.18 8.48
C ARG A 27 22.37 -9.13 8.88
N GLU A 28 22.70 -8.23 7.96
CA GLU A 28 23.64 -7.12 8.11
C GLU A 28 23.22 -6.12 9.21
N LEU A 29 21.92 -6.04 9.51
CA LEU A 29 21.37 -5.13 10.52
C LEU A 29 20.84 -5.86 11.75
N ALA A 30 20.56 -7.16 11.66
CA ALA A 30 20.01 -7.94 12.77
C ALA A 30 20.88 -7.90 14.04
N GLY A 31 22.21 -7.84 13.88
CA GLY A 31 23.16 -7.74 15.01
C GLY A 31 23.27 -6.35 15.66
N ARG A 32 22.60 -5.32 15.13
CA ARG A 32 22.65 -3.97 15.71
C ARG A 32 21.62 -3.84 16.83
N GLU A 33 22.09 -3.87 18.09
CA GLU A 33 21.22 -3.85 19.27
C GLU A 33 20.37 -2.57 19.41
N SER A 34 20.84 -1.43 18.89
CA SER A 34 20.20 -0.12 19.02
C SER A 34 19.32 0.29 17.84
N LEU A 35 18.98 -0.64 16.94
CA LEU A 35 18.14 -0.30 15.78
C LEU A 35 16.66 -0.24 16.17
N GLU A 36 16.08 0.96 16.10
CA GLU A 36 14.70 1.22 16.52
C GLU A 36 13.90 1.99 15.46
N VAL A 37 12.59 1.73 15.40
CA VAL A 37 11.60 2.62 14.77
C VAL A 37 11.06 3.53 15.87
N ASN A 38 11.45 4.81 15.85
CA ASN A 38 11.10 5.77 16.91
C ASN A 38 9.64 6.19 16.88
N SER A 39 9.01 6.17 15.71
CA SER A 39 7.64 6.63 15.53
C SER A 39 6.90 5.75 14.54
N ALA A 40 5.73 5.29 14.95
CA ALA A 40 4.82 4.51 14.13
C ALA A 40 3.36 4.82 14.50
N TRP A 41 2.47 4.65 13.53
CA TRP A 41 1.03 4.91 13.66
C TRP A 41 0.25 3.81 12.98
N LEU A 42 -0.74 3.26 13.67
CA LEU A 42 -1.81 2.48 13.05
C LEU A 42 -2.91 3.46 12.67
N VAL A 43 -3.32 3.45 11.41
CA VAL A 43 -4.30 4.40 10.86
C VAL A 43 -5.35 3.61 10.09
N ASP A 44 -6.62 3.94 10.30
CA ASP A 44 -7.72 3.53 9.44
C ASP A 44 -8.49 4.76 8.96
N VAL A 45 -8.87 4.74 7.68
CA VAL A 45 -9.69 5.78 7.05
C VAL A 45 -10.92 5.09 6.50
N ASP A 46 -12.09 5.51 6.94
CA ASP A 46 -13.34 4.90 6.48
C ASP A 46 -13.71 5.34 5.04
N ALA A 47 -14.83 4.83 4.54
CA ALA A 47 -15.32 5.15 3.20
C ALA A 47 -15.74 6.62 3.02
N TYR A 48 -15.94 7.35 4.12
CA TYR A 48 -16.39 8.74 4.15
C TYR A 48 -15.24 9.72 4.45
N GLY A 49 -14.02 9.20 4.71
CA GLY A 49 -12.83 9.99 5.00
C GLY A 49 -12.62 10.30 6.49
N ALA A 50 -13.45 9.77 7.39
CA ALA A 50 -13.21 9.88 8.82
C ALA A 50 -12.01 9.02 9.22
N VAL A 51 -11.16 9.54 10.10
CA VAL A 51 -9.88 8.91 10.47
C VAL A 51 -9.97 8.37 11.89
N ALA A 52 -9.50 7.16 12.10
CA ALA A 52 -9.14 6.64 13.41
C ALA A 52 -7.65 6.30 13.41
N PHE A 53 -6.92 6.65 14.48
CA PHE A 53 -5.50 6.32 14.57
C PHE A 53 -5.03 6.08 16.00
N ARG A 54 -3.93 5.33 16.12
CA ARG A 54 -3.18 5.12 17.35
C ARG A 54 -1.70 5.36 17.09
N VAL A 55 -1.08 6.15 17.95
CA VAL A 55 0.39 6.23 18.02
C VAL A 55 0.88 4.94 18.68
N LEU A 56 1.79 4.24 18.00
CA LEU A 56 2.39 3.01 18.49
C LEU A 56 3.66 3.33 19.30
N PRO A 57 4.03 2.50 20.28
CA PRO A 57 5.30 2.65 20.98
C PRO A 57 6.49 2.43 20.02
N ALA A 58 7.66 2.95 20.40
CA ALA A 58 8.90 2.72 19.66
C ALA A 58 9.18 1.21 19.53
N LEU A 59 9.57 0.76 18.33
CA LEU A 59 9.77 -0.65 18.01
C LEU A 59 11.26 -0.97 17.96
N ARG A 60 11.74 -1.78 18.91
CA ARG A 60 13.13 -2.22 18.98
C ARG A 60 13.40 -3.39 18.05
N LEU A 61 13.89 -3.08 16.85
CA LEU A 61 14.10 -4.05 15.77
C LEU A 61 15.29 -4.98 16.03
N GLY A 62 16.33 -4.46 16.67
CA GLY A 62 17.57 -5.16 16.98
C GLY A 62 17.46 -6.22 18.09
N GLY A 63 18.55 -6.98 18.27
CA GLY A 63 18.69 -8.04 19.27
C GLY A 63 18.76 -9.44 18.64
N THR A 64 18.63 -10.49 19.46
CA THR A 64 18.73 -11.87 18.99
C THR A 64 17.49 -12.28 18.17
N GLY A 65 17.69 -12.61 16.88
CA GLY A 65 16.69 -13.18 15.97
C GLY A 65 16.15 -12.22 14.91
N THR A 66 15.94 -12.72 13.69
CA THR A 66 15.50 -11.93 12.51
C THR A 66 13.98 -11.82 12.34
N ASP A 67 13.19 -12.51 13.19
CA ASP A 67 11.71 -12.52 13.16
C ASP A 67 11.15 -12.41 14.59
N LYS A 68 11.65 -11.42 15.32
CA LYS A 68 11.21 -11.13 16.69
C LYS A 68 9.88 -10.39 16.66
N VAL A 69 8.91 -10.80 17.47
CA VAL A 69 7.68 -10.02 17.67
C VAL A 69 7.99 -8.74 18.45
N LEU A 70 7.62 -7.61 17.86
CA LEU A 70 7.87 -6.26 18.38
C LEU A 70 6.68 -5.74 19.19
N LEU A 71 5.47 -5.95 18.67
CA LEU A 71 4.24 -5.43 19.24
C LEU A 71 3.06 -6.32 18.85
N ARG A 72 2.11 -6.47 19.77
CA ARG A 72 0.74 -6.92 19.49
C ARG A 72 -0.19 -5.76 19.77
N VAL A 73 -1.08 -5.45 18.83
CA VAL A 73 -2.03 -4.36 18.96
C VAL A 73 -3.36 -4.77 18.34
N SER A 74 -4.47 -4.33 18.93
CA SER A 74 -5.78 -4.51 18.30
C SER A 74 -5.78 -3.83 16.93
N GLY A 75 -6.22 -4.59 15.92
CA GLY A 75 -6.37 -4.10 14.55
C GLY A 75 -7.69 -3.40 14.27
N ASP A 76 -8.54 -3.22 15.29
CA ASP A 76 -9.88 -2.69 15.14
C ASP A 76 -10.01 -1.34 15.83
N PHE A 77 -10.85 -0.47 15.27
CA PHE A 77 -11.25 0.80 15.87
C PHE A 77 -12.75 0.78 16.13
N ALA A 78 -13.16 1.20 17.32
CA ALA A 78 -14.56 1.40 17.62
C ALA A 78 -15.12 2.55 16.76
N PRO A 79 -16.41 2.54 16.37
CA PRO A 79 -16.99 3.60 15.55
C PRO A 79 -16.78 5.02 16.10
N ARG A 80 -16.78 5.17 17.43
CA ARG A 80 -16.52 6.45 18.12
C ARG A 80 -15.09 6.98 17.99
N GLU A 81 -14.14 6.15 17.57
CA GLU A 81 -12.74 6.55 17.35
C GLU A 81 -12.57 7.25 15.99
N TYR A 82 -13.53 7.11 15.07
CA TYR A 82 -13.50 7.77 13.77
C TYR A 82 -13.98 9.22 13.87
N ASN A 83 -13.14 10.15 13.43
CA ASN A 83 -13.46 11.57 13.41
C ASN A 83 -12.67 12.28 12.30
N GLU A 84 -13.26 13.27 11.63
CA GLU A 84 -12.57 14.08 10.62
C GLU A 84 -11.41 14.89 11.22
N ALA A 85 -11.56 15.39 12.45
CA ALA A 85 -10.52 16.15 13.16
C ALA A 85 -9.27 15.31 13.46
N ASN A 86 -9.38 13.98 13.49
CA ASN A 86 -8.23 13.10 13.69
C ASN A 86 -7.23 13.19 12.54
N ARG A 87 -7.65 13.61 11.36
CA ARG A 87 -6.74 13.86 10.22
C ARG A 87 -5.69 14.90 10.56
N GLU A 88 -6.11 16.04 11.11
CA GLU A 88 -5.20 17.13 11.48
C GLU A 88 -4.28 16.72 12.64
N GLN A 89 -4.82 15.95 13.60
CA GLN A 89 -4.04 15.41 14.72
C GLN A 89 -2.97 14.42 14.25
N LEU A 90 -3.33 13.50 13.35
CA LEU A 90 -2.41 12.56 12.73
C LEU A 90 -1.33 13.29 11.93
N SER A 91 -1.73 14.25 11.07
CA SER A 91 -0.81 15.07 10.27
C SER A 91 0.17 15.83 11.16
N SER A 92 -0.32 16.48 12.21
CA SER A 92 0.49 17.18 13.21
C SER A 92 1.42 16.23 13.97
N SER A 93 1.01 14.99 14.25
CA SER A 93 1.86 14.00 14.89
C SER A 93 2.98 13.51 13.97
N LEU A 94 2.70 13.30 12.68
CA LEU A 94 3.69 12.93 11.67
C LEU A 94 4.68 14.08 11.44
N HIS A 95 4.19 15.31 11.32
CA HIS A 95 5.01 16.51 11.15
C HIS A 95 6.05 16.64 12.26
N ARG A 96 5.63 16.59 13.54
CA ARG A 96 6.56 16.65 14.68
C ARG A 96 7.63 15.57 14.63
N ALA A 97 7.25 14.35 14.23
CA ALA A 97 8.20 13.24 14.14
C ALA A 97 9.19 13.41 12.97
N LEU A 98 8.74 13.94 11.83
CA LEU A 98 9.60 14.27 10.69
C LEU A 98 10.63 15.35 11.04
N VAL A 99 10.20 16.41 11.73
CA VAL A 99 11.10 17.47 12.22
C VAL A 99 12.08 16.91 13.25
N ALA A 100 11.62 16.04 14.15
CA ALA A 100 12.50 15.38 15.13
C ALA A 100 13.56 14.48 14.50
N GLU A 101 13.28 13.86 13.35
CA GLU A 101 14.26 13.09 12.56
C GLU A 101 15.17 13.99 11.69
N GLY A 102 14.97 15.32 11.74
CA GLY A 102 15.90 16.32 11.23
C GLY A 102 15.46 17.06 9.97
N LEU A 103 14.21 16.93 9.52
CA LEU A 103 13.68 17.79 8.46
C LEU A 103 13.44 19.21 8.97
N PHE A 104 13.55 20.19 8.06
CA PHE A 104 13.04 21.53 8.35
C PHE A 104 11.50 21.52 8.41
N ASP A 105 10.94 22.54 9.07
CA ASP A 105 9.50 22.67 9.31
C ASP A 105 8.69 22.70 7.99
N ASP A 106 9.17 23.46 7.01
CA ASP A 106 8.58 23.61 5.69
C ASP A 106 8.78 22.36 4.81
N GLU A 107 9.91 21.68 4.91
CA GLU A 107 10.14 20.38 4.25
C GLU A 107 9.16 19.32 4.77
N ALA A 108 8.99 19.22 6.09
CA ALA A 108 8.06 18.29 6.71
C ALA A 108 6.62 18.58 6.28
N GLN A 109 6.21 19.85 6.27
CA GLN A 109 4.88 20.27 5.82
C GLN A 109 4.67 19.94 4.32
N ALA A 110 5.63 20.30 3.47
CA ALA A 110 5.54 20.05 2.03
C ALA A 110 5.39 18.56 1.70
N LEU A 111 6.09 17.68 2.42
CA LEU A 111 5.91 16.23 2.26
C LEU A 111 4.48 15.78 2.59
N LEU A 112 3.93 16.24 3.71
CA LEU A 112 2.58 15.88 4.13
C LEU A 112 1.51 16.38 3.15
N ASP A 113 1.67 17.59 2.63
CA ASP A 113 0.78 18.16 1.61
C ASP A 113 0.76 17.31 0.33
N THR A 114 1.92 16.82 -0.12
CA THR A 114 1.99 15.94 -1.30
C THR A 114 1.31 14.57 -1.09
N TRP A 115 1.15 14.14 0.15
CA TRP A 115 0.60 12.83 0.48
C TRP A 115 -0.89 12.85 0.81
N GLU A 116 -1.51 14.03 0.90
CA GLU A 116 -2.84 14.24 1.48
C GLU A 116 -3.88 13.22 0.99
N LEU A 117 -4.07 13.14 -0.32
CA LEU A 117 -5.03 12.23 -0.94
C LEU A 117 -4.75 10.76 -0.63
N SER A 118 -3.49 10.34 -0.74
CA SER A 118 -3.13 8.92 -0.69
C SER A 118 -2.89 8.38 0.72
N TYR A 119 -2.55 9.25 1.68
CA TYR A 119 -2.22 8.88 3.06
C TYR A 119 -3.37 9.17 4.01
N PHE A 120 -4.11 10.25 3.80
CA PHE A 120 -5.09 10.74 4.78
C PHE A 120 -6.55 10.68 4.30
N GLN A 121 -6.81 10.68 2.98
CA GLN A 121 -8.18 10.69 2.45
C GLN A 121 -8.62 9.33 1.90
N SER A 122 -7.71 8.58 1.27
CA SER A 122 -8.03 7.26 0.72
C SER A 122 -8.46 6.30 1.83
N ALA A 123 -9.55 5.54 1.63
CA ALA A 123 -10.03 4.54 2.59
C ALA A 123 -9.09 3.33 2.75
N GLY A 124 -9.09 2.73 3.95
CA GLY A 124 -8.39 1.49 4.29
C GLY A 124 -7.49 1.57 5.53
N MET A 125 -6.92 0.45 5.93
CA MET A 125 -6.06 0.38 7.11
C MET A 125 -4.59 0.33 6.71
N ARG A 126 -3.73 1.06 7.42
CA ARG A 126 -2.30 1.15 7.14
C ARG A 126 -1.48 1.42 8.39
N ILE A 127 -0.20 1.08 8.32
CA ILE A 127 0.81 1.51 9.28
C ILE A 127 1.76 2.49 8.60
N PHE A 128 1.93 3.65 9.22
CA PHE A 128 3.04 4.56 8.92
C PHE A 128 4.14 4.38 9.95
N PHE A 129 5.38 4.52 9.53
CA PHE A 129 6.52 4.51 10.44
C PHE A 129 7.73 5.24 9.85
N LEU A 130 8.61 5.75 10.71
CA LEU A 130 9.88 6.32 10.26
C LEU A 130 10.91 5.19 10.14
N VAL A 131 11.44 5.03 8.93
CA VAL A 131 12.39 3.96 8.60
C VAL A 131 13.74 4.28 9.25
N PRO A 132 14.37 3.35 9.97
CA PRO A 132 15.65 3.60 10.59
C PRO A 132 16.71 3.99 9.55
N ARG A 133 17.50 5.03 9.82
CA ARG A 133 18.53 5.53 8.89
C ARG A 133 19.51 4.43 8.43
N ALA A 134 19.93 3.55 9.34
CA ALA A 134 20.83 2.44 9.00
C ALA A 134 20.24 1.46 7.97
N TRP A 135 18.91 1.28 7.97
CA TRP A 135 18.22 0.50 6.94
C TRP A 135 18.26 1.24 5.60
N THR A 136 18.00 2.55 5.60
CA THR A 136 18.03 3.38 4.39
C THR A 136 19.42 3.42 3.77
N ASP A 137 20.47 3.59 4.58
CA ASP A 137 21.85 3.69 4.12
C ASP A 137 22.36 2.34 3.54
N LEU A 138 21.83 1.21 4.02
CA LEU A 138 22.15 -0.11 3.47
C LEU A 138 21.57 -0.33 2.08
N TYR A 139 20.28 -0.05 1.89
CA TYR A 139 19.59 -0.35 0.63
C TYR A 139 19.67 0.77 -0.41
N LEU A 140 19.82 2.02 0.03
CA LEU A 140 19.89 3.21 -0.82
C LEU A 140 21.16 4.01 -0.49
N PRO A 141 22.36 3.44 -0.67
CA PRO A 141 23.61 4.12 -0.36
C PRO A 141 23.71 5.42 -1.16
N LEU A 142 24.16 6.48 -0.50
CA LEU A 142 24.35 7.80 -1.12
C LEU A 142 25.75 8.30 -0.82
N SER A 143 26.44 8.75 -1.86
CA SER A 143 27.71 9.45 -1.77
C SER A 143 27.56 10.84 -2.40
N ALA A 144 28.17 11.84 -1.78
CA ALA A 144 28.30 13.19 -2.34
C ALA A 144 29.76 13.42 -2.77
N SER A 145 29.96 14.04 -3.93
CA SER A 145 31.30 14.33 -4.46
C SER A 145 32.05 15.42 -3.70
N LYS A 146 31.33 16.18 -2.87
CA LYS A 146 31.87 17.19 -1.96
C LYS A 146 31.36 16.91 -0.55
N PRO A 147 32.09 17.33 0.50
CA PRO A 147 31.56 17.28 1.86
C PRO A 147 30.22 18.02 1.95
N ALA A 148 29.20 17.32 2.41
CA ALA A 148 27.85 17.87 2.58
C ALA A 148 27.23 17.28 3.85
N GLN A 149 26.45 18.08 4.55
CA GLN A 149 25.58 17.57 5.61
C GLN A 149 24.38 16.92 4.93
N ILE A 150 24.11 15.65 5.26
CA ILE A 150 23.02 14.89 4.67
C ILE A 150 22.11 14.39 5.79
N THR A 151 20.87 14.89 5.77
CA THR A 151 19.74 14.35 6.54
C THR A 151 18.90 13.47 5.62
N ARG A 152 18.50 12.30 6.11
CA ARG A 152 17.66 11.37 5.35
C ARG A 152 16.53 10.88 6.24
N VAL A 153 15.32 11.27 5.90
CA VAL A 153 14.10 10.82 6.57
C VAL A 153 13.27 10.05 5.55
N MET A 154 12.92 8.82 5.89
CA MET A 154 12.13 7.93 5.03
C MET A 154 10.90 7.49 5.80
N VAL A 155 9.73 7.60 5.17
CA VAL A 155 8.46 7.13 5.76
C VAL A 155 8.09 5.81 5.10
N GLY A 156 8.00 4.76 5.91
CA GLY A 156 7.44 3.48 5.52
C GLY A 156 5.91 3.51 5.59
N ARG A 157 5.26 2.90 4.61
CA ARG A 157 3.81 2.69 4.58
C ARG A 157 3.53 1.22 4.29
N ILE A 158 2.79 0.57 5.18
CA ILE A 158 2.32 -0.81 5.00
C ILE A 158 0.80 -0.80 4.97
N GLU A 159 0.22 -1.34 3.91
CA GLU A 159 -1.23 -1.46 3.74
C GLU A 159 -1.70 -2.79 4.35
N LEU A 160 -2.76 -2.73 5.13
CA LEU A 160 -3.25 -3.88 5.89
C LEU A 160 -4.56 -4.37 5.30
N VAL A 161 -4.63 -5.69 5.07
CA VAL A 161 -5.86 -6.35 4.63
C VAL A 161 -6.80 -6.50 5.82
N THR A 162 -7.96 -5.86 5.75
CA THR A 162 -8.97 -5.84 6.82
C THR A 162 -9.77 -7.15 6.85
N PRO A 163 -10.40 -7.50 8.00
CA PRO A 163 -11.33 -8.62 8.06
C PRO A 163 -12.47 -8.51 7.03
N GLN A 164 -13.00 -7.31 6.81
CA GLN A 164 -14.03 -7.05 5.82
C GLN A 164 -13.55 -7.35 4.39
N GLN A 165 -12.33 -6.96 4.03
CA GLN A 165 -11.77 -7.26 2.71
C GLN A 165 -11.59 -8.77 2.51
N ARG A 166 -11.15 -9.50 3.56
CA ARG A 166 -11.07 -10.97 3.51
C ARG A 166 -12.45 -11.61 3.35
N SER A 167 -13.46 -11.11 4.06
CA SER A 167 -14.84 -11.57 3.91
C SER A 167 -15.37 -11.31 2.49
N ASN A 168 -15.07 -10.14 1.90
CA ASN A 168 -15.48 -9.82 0.53
C ASN A 168 -14.83 -10.76 -0.48
N LEU A 169 -13.54 -11.08 -0.33
CA LEU A 169 -12.86 -12.09 -1.15
C LEU A 169 -13.53 -13.46 -1.04
N GLN A 170 -13.84 -13.90 0.19
CA GLN A 170 -14.52 -15.16 0.44
C GLN A 170 -15.92 -15.20 -0.20
N GLN A 171 -16.67 -14.10 -0.12
CA GLN A 171 -17.98 -14.00 -0.75
C GLN A 171 -17.87 -14.16 -2.28
N ILE A 172 -16.92 -13.48 -2.94
CA ILE A 172 -16.68 -13.66 -4.37
C ILE A 172 -16.30 -15.12 -4.67
N ALA A 173 -15.39 -15.70 -3.89
CA ALA A 173 -14.91 -17.06 -4.07
C ALA A 173 -15.99 -18.15 -3.94
N GLN A 174 -17.08 -17.86 -3.23
CA GLN A 174 -18.22 -18.76 -3.02
C GLN A 174 -19.33 -18.60 -4.05
N MET A 175 -19.27 -17.59 -4.92
CA MET A 175 -20.29 -17.39 -5.95
C MET A 175 -20.23 -18.48 -7.04
N PRO A 176 -21.36 -18.82 -7.69
CA PRO A 176 -21.32 -19.66 -8.89
C PRO A 176 -20.53 -18.97 -10.02
N ALA A 177 -19.54 -19.64 -10.59
CA ALA A 177 -18.71 -19.08 -11.67
C ALA A 177 -19.53 -18.63 -12.90
N ALA A 178 -20.62 -19.36 -13.21
CA ALA A 178 -21.55 -18.99 -14.28
C ALA A 178 -22.28 -17.67 -13.98
N GLU A 179 -22.63 -17.43 -12.70
CA GLU A 179 -23.26 -16.19 -12.27
C GLU A 179 -22.28 -15.02 -12.39
N VAL A 180 -21.04 -15.17 -11.89
CA VAL A 180 -19.98 -14.16 -12.03
C VAL A 180 -19.75 -13.78 -13.49
N THR A 181 -19.68 -14.77 -14.38
CA THR A 181 -19.50 -14.55 -15.82
C THR A 181 -20.69 -13.80 -16.44
N ALA A 182 -21.92 -14.19 -16.06
CA ALA A 182 -23.14 -13.55 -16.56
C ALA A 182 -23.31 -12.12 -16.02
N GLU A 183 -22.92 -11.86 -14.76
CA GLU A 183 -22.88 -10.53 -14.16
C GLU A 183 -21.88 -9.61 -14.89
N ALA A 184 -20.65 -10.09 -15.11
CA ALA A 184 -19.64 -9.32 -15.82
C ALA A 184 -20.04 -9.01 -17.27
N THR A 185 -20.66 -9.98 -17.96
CA THR A 185 -21.18 -9.79 -19.31
C THR A 185 -22.26 -8.71 -19.34
N ARG A 186 -23.27 -8.80 -18.45
CA ARG A 186 -24.32 -7.78 -18.34
C ARG A 186 -23.77 -6.40 -18.06
N LEU A 187 -22.88 -6.27 -17.08
CA LEU A 187 -22.26 -4.98 -16.74
C LEU A 187 -21.54 -4.37 -17.93
N ARG A 188 -20.75 -5.19 -18.66
CA ARG A 188 -20.04 -4.75 -19.86
C ARG A 188 -21.00 -4.28 -20.95
N ASP A 189 -22.04 -5.05 -21.22
CA ASP A 189 -22.99 -4.76 -22.30
C ASP A 189 -23.81 -3.49 -21.98
N ASP A 190 -24.26 -3.33 -20.73
CA ASP A 190 -24.91 -2.11 -20.23
C ASP A 190 -23.97 -0.89 -20.31
N TYR A 191 -22.71 -1.06 -19.92
CA TYR A 191 -21.70 0.00 -19.98
C TYR A 191 -21.49 0.51 -21.40
N TYR A 192 -21.26 -0.39 -22.37
CA TYR A 192 -21.05 0.02 -23.76
C TYR A 192 -22.34 0.51 -24.44
N GLY A 193 -23.49 -0.03 -24.07
CA GLY A 193 -24.79 0.39 -24.61
C GLY A 193 -25.23 1.79 -24.17
N ARG A 194 -24.78 2.26 -23.00
CA ARG A 194 -25.23 3.55 -22.42
C ARG A 194 -24.17 4.63 -22.35
N ILE A 195 -22.91 4.25 -22.12
CA ILE A 195 -21.81 5.19 -21.84
C ILE A 195 -20.69 5.06 -22.89
N GLY A 196 -20.18 3.83 -23.07
CA GLY A 196 -18.90 3.58 -23.75
C GLY A 196 -18.86 3.94 -25.24
N THR A 197 -20.00 4.14 -25.88
CA THR A 197 -20.09 4.41 -27.33
C THR A 197 -20.73 5.75 -27.71
N THR A 198 -21.36 6.48 -26.78
CA THR A 198 -22.33 7.54 -27.15
C THR A 198 -21.93 8.95 -26.68
N SER A 199 -21.15 9.10 -25.61
CA SER A 199 -20.74 10.44 -25.13
C SER A 199 -19.38 10.43 -24.41
N PRO A 200 -18.34 11.07 -24.99
CA PRO A 200 -17.05 11.29 -24.32
C PRO A 200 -17.18 12.04 -22.99
N GLU A 201 -18.23 12.82 -22.81
CA GLU A 201 -18.49 13.53 -21.55
C GLU A 201 -18.93 12.56 -20.45
N GLN A 202 -19.93 11.72 -20.72
CA GLN A 202 -20.42 10.72 -19.75
C GLN A 202 -19.28 9.78 -19.33
N PHE A 203 -18.48 9.35 -20.29
CA PHE A 203 -17.26 8.57 -20.03
C PHE A 203 -16.30 9.29 -19.07
N ARG A 204 -16.07 10.60 -19.26
CA ARG A 204 -15.24 11.40 -18.35
C ARG A 204 -15.87 11.55 -16.97
N GLN A 205 -17.18 11.79 -16.88
CA GLN A 205 -17.87 11.95 -15.59
C GLN A 205 -17.75 10.69 -14.73
N VAL A 206 -18.04 9.52 -15.30
CA VAL A 206 -17.92 8.23 -14.58
C VAL A 206 -16.47 7.91 -14.24
N ASN A 207 -15.52 8.09 -15.17
CA ASN A 207 -14.11 7.81 -14.87
C ASN A 207 -13.50 8.77 -13.83
N SER A 208 -14.02 10.00 -13.74
CA SER A 208 -13.63 10.96 -12.70
C SER A 208 -14.30 10.70 -11.35
N GLY A 209 -15.25 9.75 -11.28
CA GLY A 209 -16.04 9.46 -10.08
C GLY A 209 -17.08 10.53 -9.75
N ARG A 210 -17.34 11.49 -10.65
CA ARG A 210 -18.33 12.55 -10.44
C ARG A 210 -19.77 12.07 -10.55
N GLN A 211 -19.99 10.97 -11.28
CA GLN A 211 -21.29 10.32 -11.41
C GLN A 211 -21.11 8.82 -11.30
N SER A 212 -22.08 8.15 -10.68
CA SER A 212 -22.07 6.70 -10.56
C SER A 212 -22.62 6.00 -11.81
N LEU A 213 -22.42 4.68 -11.93
CA LEU A 213 -23.00 3.89 -13.01
C LEU A 213 -24.53 3.81 -12.89
N GLU A 214 -25.04 3.81 -11.66
CA GLU A 214 -26.46 3.76 -11.34
C GLU A 214 -27.23 5.00 -11.83
N GLU A 215 -26.58 6.18 -11.89
CA GLU A 215 -27.16 7.40 -12.47
C GLU A 215 -27.49 7.23 -13.97
N TYR A 216 -26.78 6.32 -14.65
CA TYR A 216 -27.04 5.93 -16.04
C TYR A 216 -27.96 4.70 -16.15
N GLY A 217 -28.58 4.31 -15.03
CA GLY A 217 -29.42 3.13 -14.88
C GLY A 217 -28.66 1.80 -15.02
N ILE A 218 -27.33 1.83 -14.92
CA ILE A 218 -26.51 0.62 -14.98
C ILE A 218 -26.44 0.06 -13.57
N SER A 219 -27.04 -1.11 -13.38
CA SER A 219 -26.98 -1.81 -12.09
C SER A 219 -25.61 -2.45 -11.93
N VAL A 220 -24.86 -2.05 -10.91
CA VAL A 220 -23.57 -2.69 -10.60
C VAL A 220 -23.84 -4.06 -9.96
N PRO A 221 -23.39 -5.19 -10.55
CA PRO A 221 -23.66 -6.52 -10.01
C PRO A 221 -22.95 -6.80 -8.69
N ARG A 222 -23.41 -7.82 -7.95
CA ARG A 222 -22.92 -8.09 -6.59
C ARG A 222 -21.43 -8.43 -6.58
N SER A 223 -20.96 -9.26 -7.52
CA SER A 223 -19.53 -9.59 -7.64
C SER A 223 -18.66 -8.35 -7.82
N TYR A 224 -19.11 -7.39 -8.63
CA TYR A 224 -18.37 -6.16 -8.88
C TYR A 224 -18.41 -5.20 -7.69
N GLN A 225 -19.55 -5.09 -7.00
CA GLN A 225 -19.64 -4.31 -5.75
C GLN A 225 -18.67 -4.84 -4.68
N LEU A 226 -18.61 -6.16 -4.49
CA LEU A 226 -17.68 -6.80 -3.56
C LEU A 226 -16.23 -6.50 -3.94
N TYR A 227 -15.91 -6.56 -5.24
CA TYR A 227 -14.59 -6.23 -5.76
C TYR A 227 -14.24 -4.74 -5.57
N LEU A 228 -15.16 -3.81 -5.79
CA LEU A 228 -14.94 -2.38 -5.49
C LEU A 228 -14.69 -2.15 -4.00
N ALA A 229 -15.42 -2.87 -3.14
CA ALA A 229 -15.27 -2.82 -1.69
C ALA A 229 -13.95 -3.44 -1.17
N LEU A 230 -13.14 -4.08 -2.02
CA LEU A 230 -11.75 -4.45 -1.69
C LEU A 230 -10.82 -3.22 -1.68
N GLY A 231 -11.31 -2.05 -2.12
CA GLY A 231 -10.57 -0.79 -2.07
C GLY A 231 -9.52 -0.67 -3.17
N ARG A 232 -8.53 0.21 -2.96
CA ARG A 232 -7.55 0.57 -4.00
C ARG A 232 -6.63 -0.57 -4.44
N PHE A 233 -6.45 -1.59 -3.61
CA PHE A 233 -5.62 -2.76 -3.92
C PHE A 233 -6.41 -3.98 -4.37
N ARG A 234 -7.69 -3.82 -4.72
CA ARG A 234 -8.61 -4.88 -5.15
C ARG A 234 -8.02 -5.87 -6.17
N ASN A 235 -7.26 -5.38 -7.17
CA ASN A 235 -6.59 -6.25 -8.14
C ASN A 235 -5.54 -7.14 -7.49
N ALA A 236 -4.65 -6.54 -6.69
CA ALA A 236 -3.59 -7.27 -6.02
C ALA A 236 -4.18 -8.29 -5.05
N LEU A 237 -5.20 -7.92 -4.28
CA LEU A 237 -5.87 -8.81 -3.33
C LEU A 237 -6.52 -10.01 -4.03
N LEU A 238 -7.21 -9.79 -5.14
CA LEU A 238 -7.89 -10.85 -5.87
C LEU A 238 -6.88 -11.79 -6.57
N LEU A 239 -5.85 -11.22 -7.20
CA LEU A 239 -4.76 -11.99 -7.84
C LEU A 239 -3.96 -12.82 -6.81
N ASP A 240 -3.73 -12.26 -5.62
CA ASP A 240 -3.05 -12.93 -4.52
C ASP A 240 -3.92 -14.05 -3.92
N GLU A 241 -5.23 -13.81 -3.76
CA GLU A 241 -6.16 -14.83 -3.27
C GLU A 241 -6.26 -16.02 -4.24
N VAL A 242 -6.43 -15.78 -5.55
CA VAL A 242 -6.50 -16.88 -6.54
C VAL A 242 -5.20 -17.68 -6.58
N ALA A 243 -4.05 -17.02 -6.40
CA ALA A 243 -2.74 -17.68 -6.42
C ALA A 243 -2.55 -18.61 -5.22
N ARG A 244 -3.14 -18.28 -4.06
CA ARG A 244 -3.07 -19.12 -2.85
C ARG A 244 -4.20 -20.13 -2.73
N ARG A 245 -5.41 -19.75 -3.16
CA ARG A 245 -6.67 -20.47 -2.94
C ARG A 245 -7.57 -20.32 -4.17
N PRO A 246 -7.23 -21.00 -5.28
CA PRO A 246 -7.99 -20.88 -6.51
C PRO A 246 -9.41 -21.41 -6.32
N THR A 247 -10.38 -20.69 -6.90
CA THR A 247 -11.77 -21.14 -7.00
C THR A 247 -12.31 -20.80 -8.40
N PRO A 248 -13.27 -21.57 -8.94
CA PRO A 248 -13.86 -21.28 -10.24
C PRO A 248 -14.43 -19.85 -10.35
N ALA A 249 -14.95 -19.32 -9.25
CA ALA A 249 -15.52 -17.97 -9.20
C ALA A 249 -14.46 -16.88 -9.34
N LEU A 250 -13.34 -16.99 -8.62
CA LEU A 250 -12.23 -16.03 -8.71
C LEU A 250 -11.58 -16.06 -10.10
N GLU A 251 -11.38 -17.25 -10.67
CA GLU A 251 -10.85 -17.41 -12.02
C GLU A 251 -11.78 -16.79 -13.07
N ALA A 252 -13.09 -17.05 -12.97
CA ALA A 252 -14.10 -16.45 -13.84
C ALA A 252 -14.11 -14.92 -13.72
N PHE A 253 -14.00 -14.37 -12.50
CA PHE A 253 -13.92 -12.92 -12.29
C PHE A 253 -12.69 -12.31 -12.96
N ILE A 254 -11.51 -12.91 -12.74
CA ILE A 254 -10.25 -12.46 -13.36
C ILE A 254 -10.35 -12.46 -14.87
N TYR A 255 -10.85 -13.55 -15.43
CA TYR A 255 -11.02 -13.70 -16.88
C TYR A 255 -11.99 -12.66 -17.45
N ALA A 256 -13.18 -12.54 -16.85
CA ALA A 256 -14.22 -11.66 -17.37
C ALA A 256 -13.87 -10.17 -17.28
N HIS A 257 -13.08 -9.78 -16.26
CA HIS A 257 -12.62 -8.39 -16.07
C HIS A 257 -11.21 -8.13 -16.58
N GLY A 258 -10.54 -9.12 -17.18
CA GLY A 258 -9.19 -8.97 -17.75
C GLY A 258 -8.12 -8.57 -16.72
N LEU A 259 -8.23 -9.04 -15.47
CA LEU A 259 -7.30 -8.67 -14.41
C LEU A 259 -5.94 -9.32 -14.63
N GLN A 260 -4.87 -8.53 -14.61
CA GLN A 260 -3.50 -9.02 -14.79
C GLN A 260 -2.57 -8.41 -13.75
N GLY A 261 -1.66 -9.23 -13.22
CA GLY A 261 -0.54 -8.75 -12.42
C GLY A 261 0.47 -8.04 -13.31
N TYR A 262 1.08 -6.97 -12.80
CA TYR A 262 2.18 -6.33 -13.50
C TYR A 262 3.33 -7.33 -13.69
N ARG A 263 3.73 -7.54 -14.94
CA ARG A 263 4.94 -8.28 -15.29
C ARG A 263 5.99 -7.27 -15.73
N PRO A 264 7.08 -7.08 -14.98
CA PRO A 264 8.18 -6.24 -15.46
C PRO A 264 8.63 -6.76 -16.82
N ALA A 265 8.85 -5.88 -17.80
CA ALA A 265 9.56 -6.27 -19.00
C ALA A 265 10.90 -6.87 -18.57
N GLU A 266 11.25 -8.06 -19.07
CA GLU A 266 12.55 -8.67 -18.83
C GLU A 266 13.62 -7.68 -19.28
N THR A 267 14.21 -6.98 -18.33
CA THR A 267 15.28 -6.04 -18.63
C THR A 267 16.51 -6.91 -18.81
N SER A 268 16.96 -7.09 -20.04
CA SER A 268 18.23 -7.74 -20.34
C SER A 268 19.35 -6.88 -19.75
N VAL A 269 19.79 -7.23 -18.54
CA VAL A 269 20.88 -6.56 -17.81
C VAL A 269 22.25 -6.76 -18.50
N THR A 270 22.31 -7.42 -19.65
CA THR A 270 23.57 -7.69 -20.36
C THR A 270 24.05 -6.56 -21.27
N ALA A 271 23.29 -5.49 -21.48
CA ALA A 271 23.64 -4.45 -22.47
C ALA A 271 23.88 -3.06 -21.86
N ARG A 272 24.70 -2.94 -20.81
CA ARG A 272 25.33 -1.65 -20.42
C ARG A 272 26.53 -1.83 -19.47
N ARG A 273 27.49 -2.64 -19.91
CA ARG A 273 28.92 -2.47 -19.54
C ARG A 273 29.73 -2.43 -20.82
N GLN A 274 29.51 -1.40 -21.65
CA GLN A 274 30.56 -0.96 -22.55
C GLN A 274 31.33 0.14 -21.84
N SER A 275 32.58 -0.20 -21.57
CA SER A 275 33.68 0.62 -21.07
C SER A 275 33.60 2.06 -21.61
N LEU A 276 33.39 3.01 -20.68
CA LEU A 276 33.85 4.38 -20.84
C LEU A 276 34.95 4.54 -19.80
N PHE A 277 36.13 3.97 -20.05
CA PHE A 277 37.45 4.38 -19.52
C PHE A 277 38.48 3.31 -19.93
N ASP A 278 39.15 3.50 -21.07
CA ASP A 278 40.44 2.87 -21.37
C ASP A 278 41.53 3.95 -21.24
N PRO A 279 42.31 3.98 -20.14
CA PRO A 279 43.44 4.86 -20.00
C PRO A 279 44.72 4.11 -20.42
N ALA A 280 44.91 3.87 -21.71
CA ALA A 280 46.17 3.30 -22.22
C ALA A 280 46.35 3.57 -23.72
N THR A 281 46.69 4.80 -24.08
CA THR A 281 47.55 5.11 -25.23
C THR A 281 48.13 6.52 -25.07
N SER A 282 49.14 6.62 -24.20
CA SER A 282 50.09 7.72 -24.22
C SER A 282 51.48 7.15 -24.04
N THR A 283 52.22 7.06 -25.14
CA THR A 283 53.69 7.00 -25.12
C THR A 283 54.24 7.28 -26.51
N PRO A 284 55.45 7.85 -26.62
CA PRO A 284 56.04 8.98 -25.88
C PRO A 284 55.96 10.30 -26.66
#